data_AF-A0A947QE39-F1
#
_entry.id   AF-A0A947QE39-F1
#
_cell.length_a   1.000
_cell.length_b   1.000
_cell.length_c   1.000
_cell.angle_alpha   90.00
_cell.angle_beta   90.00
_cell.angle_gamma   90.00
#
_symmetry.space_group_name_H-M   'P 1'
#
loop_
_entity.id
_entity.type
_entity.pdbx_description
1 polymer ?
#
loop_
_entity_poly.entity_id
_entity_poly.type
_entity_poly.pdbx_seq_one_letter_code
_entity_poly.pdbx_strand_id
1 'polypeptide(L)'
;MFVPVFLAAVAAVLFYVLLPVAGAFVVRHQWRQFRKAVVDSSRLPGLGEALGQAPGEAGSGQSDGELGRCRVQGEVDAIGGQHELWISGHGAACVVELKDAWVYTLTGRAGEDAIARLRWSSLPSIGPGARAFVAGSATLRGGRLAIGARGKEAPLVVLHDGDDDEVVRRSVWAGRHDNEYWNPTTQVSLALGAAAMSAILPSALSGKVPSLVGALTITVAFSPILALLPPGVVGFFLYRRYWKRARYCRARRDTEALEHGNEELKRAWRKRAYGATTASALAMASALAVNGWLLIFALRRFL
;
A
#
# COMPACT_ATOMS: atom_id res chain seq x y z
N MET A 1 16.78 -38.60 11.38
CA MET A 1 15.31 -38.75 11.44
C MET A 1 14.59 -37.39 11.48
N PHE A 2 14.98 -36.46 12.34
CA PHE A 2 14.25 -35.18 12.48
C PHE A 2 14.66 -34.07 11.51
N VAL A 3 15.78 -34.20 10.78
CA VAL A 3 16.25 -33.14 9.86
C VAL A 3 15.18 -32.70 8.87
N PRO A 4 14.47 -33.59 8.15
CA PRO A 4 13.40 -33.17 7.24
C PRO A 4 12.21 -32.48 7.95
N VAL A 5 11.89 -32.89 9.18
CA VAL A 5 10.83 -32.27 9.99
C VAL A 5 11.23 -30.86 10.39
N PHE A 6 12.47 -30.65 10.81
CA PHE A 6 13.01 -29.32 11.08
C PHE A 6 13.02 -28.45 9.83
N LEU A 7 13.42 -29.01 8.68
CA LEU A 7 13.38 -28.29 7.40
C LEU A 7 11.96 -27.86 7.03
N ALA A 8 10.97 -28.73 7.21
CA ALA A 8 9.57 -28.38 7.01
C ALA A 8 9.12 -27.27 7.97
N ALA A 9 9.44 -27.36 9.26
CA ALA A 9 9.10 -26.32 10.22
C ALA A 9 9.73 -24.95 9.86
N VAL A 10 11.03 -24.95 9.51
CA VAL A 10 11.76 -23.75 9.08
C VAL A 10 11.17 -23.17 7.80
N ALA A 11 10.89 -24.01 6.80
CA ALA A 11 10.26 -23.58 5.56
C ALA A 11 8.89 -22.94 5.80
N ALA A 12 8.06 -23.52 6.68
CA ALA A 12 6.75 -22.96 7.00
C ALA A 12 6.85 -21.60 7.67
N VAL A 13 7.72 -21.49 8.69
CA VAL A 13 7.94 -20.22 9.39
C VAL A 13 8.44 -19.16 8.42
N LEU A 14 9.40 -19.50 7.57
CA LEU A 14 9.97 -18.56 6.60
C LEU A 14 8.93 -18.10 5.56
N PHE A 15 8.31 -19.05 4.86
CA PHE A 15 7.47 -18.76 3.69
C PHE A 15 6.02 -18.41 4.04
N TYR A 16 5.46 -18.93 5.13
CA TYR A 16 4.06 -18.70 5.48
C TYR A 16 3.89 -17.64 6.56
N VAL A 17 4.95 -17.28 7.29
CA VAL A 17 4.89 -16.27 8.36
C VAL A 17 5.83 -15.10 8.11
N LEU A 18 7.15 -15.31 8.14
CA LEU A 18 8.14 -14.22 8.15
C LEU A 18 8.08 -13.35 6.89
N LEU A 19 8.13 -13.97 5.71
CA LEU A 19 8.10 -13.24 4.43
C LEU A 19 6.76 -12.49 4.21
N PRO A 20 5.58 -13.10 4.42
CA PRO A 20 4.30 -12.37 4.36
C PRO A 20 4.21 -11.20 5.35
N VAL A 21 4.68 -11.40 6.59
CA VAL A 21 4.68 -10.35 7.62
C VAL A 21 5.62 -9.21 7.23
N ALA A 22 6.83 -9.51 6.78
CA ALA A 22 7.77 -8.51 6.27
C ALA A 22 7.19 -7.72 5.10
N GLY A 23 6.57 -8.40 4.13
CA GLY A 23 5.86 -7.76 3.01
C GLY A 23 4.76 -6.81 3.49
N ALA A 24 3.96 -7.22 4.49
CA ALA A 24 2.92 -6.39 5.07
C ALA A 24 3.49 -5.12 5.73
N PHE A 25 4.62 -5.22 6.44
CA PHE A 25 5.30 -4.06 7.02
C PHE A 25 5.83 -3.10 5.97
N VAL A 26 6.43 -3.61 4.88
CA VAL A 26 6.92 -2.80 3.77
C VAL A 26 5.76 -2.03 3.12
N VAL A 27 4.68 -2.72 2.75
CA VAL A 27 3.47 -2.10 2.16
C VAL A 27 2.89 -1.05 3.11
N ARG A 28 2.79 -1.37 4.40
CA ARG A 28 2.29 -0.44 5.42
C ARG A 28 3.18 0.81 5.56
N HIS A 29 4.49 0.65 5.49
CA HIS A 29 5.43 1.76 5.54
C HIS A 29 5.28 2.65 4.31
N GLN A 30 5.23 2.08 3.11
CA GLN A 30 5.02 2.81 1.86
C GLN A 30 3.75 3.65 1.89
N TRP A 31 2.61 3.07 2.31
CA TRP A 31 1.36 3.82 2.42
C TRP A 31 1.38 4.89 3.51
N ARG A 32 2.13 4.68 4.61
CA ARG A 32 2.36 5.72 5.62
C ARG A 32 3.16 6.89 5.06
N GLN A 33 4.24 6.61 4.31
CA GLN A 33 5.03 7.63 3.64
C GLN A 33 4.21 8.40 2.62
N PHE A 34 3.40 7.71 1.80
CA PHE A 34 2.47 8.34 0.87
C PHE A 34 1.52 9.32 1.57
N ARG A 35 0.79 8.86 2.60
CA ARG A 35 -0.14 9.74 3.32
C ARG A 35 0.58 10.92 3.96
N LYS A 36 1.77 10.70 4.54
CA LYS A 36 2.60 11.79 5.07
C LYS A 36 2.98 12.79 3.96
N ALA A 37 3.46 12.31 2.82
CA ALA A 37 3.85 13.14 1.69
C ALA A 37 2.68 13.97 1.14
N VAL A 38 1.47 13.41 1.05
CA VAL A 38 0.26 14.14 0.65
C VAL A 38 -0.03 15.28 1.64
N VAL A 39 0.00 14.99 2.95
CA VAL A 39 -0.28 16.00 3.99
C VAL A 39 0.79 17.09 4.02
N ASP A 40 2.07 16.72 3.98
CA ASP A 40 3.18 17.67 3.94
C ASP A 40 3.09 18.54 2.67
N SER A 41 2.73 17.94 1.53
CA SER A 41 2.59 18.64 0.25
C SER A 41 1.41 19.60 0.23
N SER A 42 0.33 19.32 0.96
CA SER A 42 -0.84 20.22 1.04
C SER A 42 -0.52 21.58 1.68
N ARG A 43 0.61 21.68 2.39
CA ARG A 43 1.09 22.91 3.04
C ARG A 43 2.07 23.70 2.19
N LEU A 44 2.46 23.17 1.03
CA LEU A 44 3.36 23.88 0.12
C LEU A 44 2.61 25.04 -0.57
N PRO A 45 3.34 26.12 -0.92
CA PRO A 45 2.75 27.21 -1.67
C PRO A 45 2.21 26.70 -3.00
N GLY A 46 1.07 27.24 -3.41
CA GLY A 46 0.57 27.02 -4.76
C GLY A 46 1.54 27.57 -5.80
N LEU A 47 1.55 27.02 -7.00
CA LEU A 47 2.49 27.46 -8.04
C LEU A 47 2.40 28.97 -8.34
N GLY A 48 1.18 29.53 -8.38
CA GLY A 48 1.01 30.98 -8.58
C GLY A 48 1.66 31.81 -7.47
N GLU A 49 1.60 31.35 -6.22
CA GLU A 49 2.25 31.98 -5.08
C GLU A 49 3.78 31.85 -5.17
N ALA A 50 4.28 30.67 -5.55
CA ALA A 50 5.70 30.41 -5.72
C ALA A 50 6.32 31.29 -6.83
N LEU A 51 5.59 31.51 -7.92
CA LEU A 51 6.01 32.43 -8.99
C LEU A 51 6.03 33.89 -8.52
N GLY A 52 5.06 34.31 -7.69
CA GLY A 52 5.02 35.66 -7.14
C GLY A 52 6.07 35.94 -6.05
N GLN A 53 6.56 34.91 -5.37
CA GLN A 53 7.60 35.00 -4.33
C GLN A 53 9.02 34.89 -4.88
N ALA A 54 9.20 34.53 -6.15
CA ALA A 54 10.51 34.43 -6.76
C ALA A 54 11.21 35.81 -6.68
N PRO A 55 12.39 35.91 -6.05
CA PRO A 55 13.09 37.19 -5.94
C PRO A 55 13.34 37.71 -7.35
N GLY A 56 12.82 38.91 -7.62
CA GLY A 56 13.00 39.61 -8.88
C GLY A 56 14.44 40.05 -9.05
N GLU A 57 15.36 39.11 -9.30
CA GLU A 57 16.64 39.43 -9.93
C GLU A 57 16.38 39.68 -11.41
N ALA A 58 15.81 40.86 -11.67
CA ALA A 58 15.83 41.53 -12.96
C ALA A 58 17.28 41.93 -13.27
N GLY A 59 18.10 40.93 -13.61
CA GLY A 59 19.48 41.06 -14.03
C GLY A 59 19.71 40.15 -15.22
N SER A 60 19.40 40.65 -16.40
CA SER A 60 19.82 40.17 -17.72
C SER A 60 20.76 38.95 -17.75
N GLY A 61 20.20 37.78 -18.11
CA GLY A 61 20.97 36.62 -18.52
C GLY A 61 20.33 35.31 -18.12
N GLN A 62 19.42 34.79 -18.97
CA GLN A 62 19.02 33.39 -19.15
C GLN A 62 19.47 32.39 -18.06
N SER A 63 19.08 32.64 -16.81
CA SER A 63 19.45 31.81 -15.67
C SER A 63 18.25 30.94 -15.33
N ASP A 64 18.45 29.63 -15.42
CA ASP A 64 17.50 28.64 -14.92
C ASP A 64 17.24 28.94 -13.44
N GLY A 65 16.00 29.33 -13.10
CA GLY A 65 15.64 29.77 -11.75
C GLY A 65 15.07 28.61 -10.93
N GLU A 66 15.64 28.35 -9.75
CA GLU A 66 15.01 27.46 -8.75
C GLU A 66 13.89 28.22 -8.02
N LEU A 67 12.64 27.76 -8.16
CA LEU A 67 11.47 28.34 -7.48
C LEU A 67 11.18 27.66 -6.12
N GLY A 68 12.02 26.70 -5.72
CA GLY A 68 11.84 25.93 -4.49
C GLY A 68 10.78 24.84 -4.62
N ARG A 69 10.17 24.44 -3.50
CA ARG A 69 9.12 23.42 -3.47
C ARG A 69 7.75 24.06 -3.56
N CYS A 70 6.93 23.60 -4.49
CA CYS A 70 5.55 24.08 -4.64
C CYS A 70 4.58 22.91 -4.91
N ARG A 71 3.29 23.23 -4.92
CA ARG A 71 2.23 22.33 -5.38
C ARG A 71 1.46 22.92 -6.56
N VAL A 72 0.99 22.06 -7.44
CA VAL A 72 0.10 22.36 -8.55
C VAL A 72 -1.12 21.44 -8.48
N GLN A 73 -2.28 22.02 -8.70
CA GLN A 73 -3.55 21.33 -8.91
C GLN A 73 -4.13 21.81 -10.23
N GLY A 74 -4.63 20.90 -11.05
CA GLY A 74 -5.03 21.24 -12.40
C GLY A 74 -5.50 20.07 -13.24
N GLU A 75 -5.90 20.38 -14.46
CA GLU A 75 -6.24 19.39 -15.47
C GLU A 75 -4.97 18.85 -16.14
N VAL A 76 -4.96 17.55 -16.45
CA VAL A 76 -3.90 16.94 -17.24
C VAL A 76 -4.17 17.23 -18.71
N ASP A 77 -3.29 18.02 -19.32
CA ASP A 77 -3.42 18.39 -20.73
C ASP A 77 -2.93 17.26 -21.64
N ALA A 78 -1.74 16.72 -21.34
CA ALA A 78 -1.07 15.77 -22.21
C ALA A 78 0.01 14.95 -21.49
N ILE A 79 0.31 13.78 -22.06
CA ILE A 79 1.53 13.04 -21.81
C ILE A 79 2.55 13.53 -22.84
N GLY A 80 3.62 14.19 -22.39
CA GLY A 80 4.69 14.72 -23.23
C GLY A 80 5.95 13.87 -23.15
N GLY A 81 6.65 13.70 -24.28
CA GLY A 81 7.88 12.91 -24.33
C GLY A 81 7.71 11.49 -23.74
N GLN A 82 8.79 10.91 -23.20
CA GLN A 82 8.73 9.61 -22.50
C GLN A 82 8.39 9.73 -21.00
N HIS A 83 8.70 10.87 -20.39
CA HIS A 83 8.68 11.05 -18.94
C HIS A 83 8.06 12.37 -18.48
N GLU A 84 7.22 12.99 -19.29
CA GLU A 84 6.64 14.28 -18.96
C GLU A 84 5.12 14.22 -18.87
N LEU A 85 4.58 14.90 -17.87
CA LEU A 85 3.14 15.11 -17.71
C LEU A 85 2.87 16.61 -17.74
N TRP A 86 2.05 17.06 -18.69
CA TRP A 86 1.64 18.45 -18.80
C TRP A 86 0.38 18.68 -17.98
N ILE A 87 0.41 19.72 -17.15
CA ILE A 87 -0.70 20.07 -16.26
C ILE A 87 -0.97 21.57 -16.40
N SER A 88 -2.23 21.94 -16.57
CA SER A 88 -2.70 23.31 -16.55
C SER A 88 -3.47 23.59 -15.25
N GLY A 89 -3.07 24.63 -14.52
CA GLY A 89 -3.67 24.98 -13.23
C GLY A 89 -3.45 26.44 -12.85
N HIS A 90 -4.50 27.11 -12.35
CA HIS A 90 -4.46 28.50 -11.88
C HIS A 90 -3.77 29.49 -12.85
N GLY A 91 -4.02 29.35 -14.16
CA GLY A 91 -3.50 30.26 -15.18
C GLY A 91 -2.05 29.99 -15.62
N ALA A 92 -1.43 28.91 -15.14
CA ALA A 92 -0.10 28.48 -15.58
C ALA A 92 -0.13 27.03 -16.08
N ALA A 93 0.70 26.74 -17.09
CA ALA A 93 1.01 25.38 -17.50
C ALA A 93 2.37 24.99 -16.91
N CYS A 94 2.46 23.79 -16.36
CA CYS A 94 3.71 23.22 -15.88
C CYS A 94 3.93 21.82 -16.43
N VAL A 95 5.18 21.43 -16.46
CA VAL A 95 5.59 20.10 -16.87
C VAL A 95 6.13 19.36 -15.69
N VAL A 96 5.68 18.14 -15.50
CA VAL A 96 6.14 17.28 -14.42
C VAL A 96 7.07 16.22 -14.99
N GLU A 97 8.32 16.23 -14.54
CA GLU A 97 9.31 15.22 -14.90
C GLU A 97 9.11 13.97 -14.03
N LEU A 98 8.71 12.86 -14.66
CA LEU A 98 8.28 11.62 -14.02
C LEU A 98 9.24 10.45 -14.24
N LYS A 99 10.50 10.74 -14.56
CA LYS A 99 11.52 9.70 -14.73
C LYS A 99 11.65 8.91 -13.43
N ASP A 100 11.37 7.60 -13.51
CA ASP A 100 11.33 6.66 -12.38
C ASP A 100 10.34 7.02 -11.25
N ALA A 101 9.43 7.97 -11.49
CA ALA A 101 8.46 8.39 -10.48
C ALA A 101 7.35 7.35 -10.28
N TRP A 102 6.81 7.34 -9.07
CA TRP A 102 5.58 6.64 -8.76
C TRP A 102 4.41 7.60 -8.92
N VAL A 103 3.39 7.17 -9.65
CA VAL A 103 2.14 7.90 -9.81
C VAL A 103 1.05 7.17 -9.04
N TYR A 104 0.24 7.93 -8.33
CA TYR A 104 -0.89 7.41 -7.58
C TYR A 104 -2.17 7.75 -8.32
N THR A 105 -3.00 6.77 -8.63
CA THR A 105 -4.28 7.00 -9.32
C THR A 105 -5.40 6.84 -8.30
N LEU A 106 -6.07 7.94 -7.97
CA LEU A 106 -7.20 8.01 -7.06
C LEU A 106 -8.50 8.04 -7.87
N THR A 107 -9.28 6.98 -7.77
CA THR A 107 -10.54 6.81 -8.51
C THR A 107 -11.68 6.49 -7.55
N GLY A 108 -12.88 6.93 -7.87
CA GLY A 108 -14.09 6.57 -7.12
C GLY A 108 -14.99 7.76 -6.85
N ARG A 109 -16.22 7.50 -6.44
CA ARG A 109 -17.19 8.53 -6.03
C ARG A 109 -17.81 8.13 -4.69
N ALA A 110 -18.09 9.11 -3.85
CA ALA A 110 -18.92 8.96 -2.66
C ALA A 110 -18.50 7.84 -1.66
N GLY A 111 -17.23 7.78 -1.29
CA GLY A 111 -16.77 6.95 -0.16
C GLY A 111 -16.24 5.56 -0.50
N GLU A 112 -16.28 5.16 -1.78
CA GLU A 112 -15.58 3.99 -2.33
C GLU A 112 -14.28 4.37 -3.05
N ASP A 113 -13.56 5.37 -2.53
CA ASP A 113 -12.29 5.80 -3.11
C ASP A 113 -11.27 4.66 -3.07
N ALA A 114 -10.74 4.33 -4.23
CA ALA A 114 -9.64 3.40 -4.43
C ALA A 114 -8.42 4.17 -4.91
N ILE A 115 -7.25 3.79 -4.40
CA ILE A 115 -5.99 4.36 -4.85
C ILE A 115 -5.02 3.25 -5.23
N ALA A 116 -4.50 3.34 -6.44
CA ALA A 116 -3.46 2.44 -6.92
C ALA A 116 -2.13 3.19 -7.02
N ARG A 117 -1.03 2.46 -6.83
CA ARG A 117 0.33 2.96 -6.97
C ARG A 117 0.95 2.30 -8.19
N LEU A 118 1.32 3.09 -9.19
CA LEU A 118 1.82 2.63 -10.47
C LEU A 118 3.17 3.29 -10.77
N ARG A 119 4.04 2.60 -11.51
CA ARG A 119 5.19 3.27 -12.12
C ARG A 119 4.68 4.12 -13.28
N TRP A 120 5.25 5.30 -13.48
CA TRP A 120 4.91 6.13 -14.64
C TRP A 120 5.02 5.35 -15.95
N SER A 121 6.08 4.56 -16.13
CA SER A 121 6.30 3.72 -17.30
C SER A 121 5.25 2.62 -17.53
N SER A 122 4.43 2.31 -16.53
CA SER A 122 3.33 1.34 -16.62
C SER A 122 1.97 1.98 -16.89
N LEU A 123 1.90 3.31 -16.97
CA LEU A 123 0.66 4.04 -17.26
C LEU A 123 0.51 4.16 -18.79
N PRO A 124 -0.42 3.42 -19.43
CA PRO A 124 -0.50 3.38 -20.89
C PRO A 124 -1.10 4.67 -21.48
N SER A 125 -2.03 5.30 -20.76
CA SER A 125 -2.76 6.49 -21.19
C SER A 125 -3.43 7.17 -20.00
N ILE A 126 -3.72 8.47 -20.15
CA ILE A 126 -4.55 9.24 -19.22
C ILE A 126 -5.86 9.61 -19.94
N GLY A 127 -6.99 9.37 -19.27
CA GLY A 127 -8.30 9.72 -19.83
C GLY A 127 -8.53 11.23 -19.87
N PRO A 128 -9.36 11.73 -20.80
CA PRO A 128 -9.72 13.14 -20.85
C PRO A 128 -10.41 13.58 -19.55
N GLY A 129 -10.17 14.82 -19.13
CA GLY A 129 -10.70 15.37 -17.87
C GLY A 129 -10.05 14.82 -16.60
N ALA A 130 -8.97 14.04 -16.71
CA ALA A 130 -8.18 13.65 -15.56
C ALA A 130 -7.53 14.88 -14.93
N ARG A 131 -7.57 14.94 -13.60
CA ARG A 131 -6.93 16.01 -12.82
C ARG A 131 -5.72 15.47 -12.09
N ALA A 132 -4.81 16.36 -11.70
CA ALA A 132 -3.59 15.98 -11.01
C ALA A 132 -3.29 16.92 -9.84
N PHE A 133 -2.97 16.31 -8.70
CA PHE A 133 -2.30 16.95 -7.58
C PHE A 133 -0.83 16.61 -7.63
N VAL A 134 0.02 17.61 -7.84
CA VAL A 134 1.46 17.45 -7.97
C VAL A 134 2.20 18.30 -6.96
N ALA A 135 3.22 17.72 -6.35
CA ALA A 135 4.12 18.44 -5.47
C ALA A 135 5.56 17.99 -5.67
N GLY A 136 6.47 18.97 -5.75
CA GLY A 136 7.88 18.70 -6.04
C GLY A 136 8.69 19.98 -6.05
N SER A 137 9.92 19.89 -6.55
CA SER A 137 10.77 21.06 -6.75
C SER A 137 10.50 21.66 -8.12
N ALA A 138 10.16 22.95 -8.14
CA ALA A 138 9.91 23.71 -9.35
C ALA A 138 11.17 24.44 -9.80
N THR A 139 11.40 24.40 -11.11
CA THR A 139 12.47 25.11 -11.79
C THR A 139 11.90 25.76 -13.04
N LEU A 140 12.35 26.97 -13.36
CA LEU A 140 12.03 27.65 -14.60
C LEU A 140 13.21 27.48 -15.54
N ARG A 141 13.06 26.66 -16.59
CA ARG A 141 14.10 26.37 -17.58
C ARG A 141 13.67 26.83 -18.96
N GLY A 142 14.38 27.79 -19.56
CA GLY A 142 14.06 28.29 -20.90
C GLY A 142 12.61 28.78 -21.07
N GLY A 143 12.04 29.40 -20.02
CA GLY A 143 10.64 29.85 -20.00
C GLY A 143 9.61 28.73 -19.77
N ARG A 144 10.06 27.47 -19.65
CA ARG A 144 9.23 26.32 -19.29
C ARG A 144 9.33 26.07 -17.80
N LEU A 145 8.18 26.03 -17.14
CA LEU A 145 8.11 25.64 -15.75
C LEU A 145 8.11 24.11 -15.64
N ALA A 146 9.08 23.56 -14.94
CA ALA A 146 9.24 22.13 -14.71
C ALA A 146 9.21 21.80 -13.21
N ILE A 147 8.37 20.84 -12.81
CA ILE A 147 8.37 20.22 -11.49
C ILE A 147 9.03 18.85 -11.61
N GLY A 148 10.12 18.65 -10.88
CA GLY A 148 10.89 17.43 -10.98
C GLY A 148 11.42 16.93 -9.64
N ALA A 149 12.29 15.93 -9.73
CA ALA A 149 12.99 15.40 -8.57
C ALA A 149 14.08 16.38 -8.10
N ARG A 150 14.28 16.49 -6.79
CA ARG A 150 15.44 17.18 -6.19
C ARG A 150 16.29 16.18 -5.44
N GLY A 151 17.45 15.85 -6.02
CA GLY A 151 18.32 14.80 -5.49
C GLY A 151 17.62 13.43 -5.48
N LYS A 152 17.35 12.87 -4.29
CA LYS A 152 16.68 11.57 -4.12
C LYS A 152 15.16 11.66 -3.97
N GLU A 153 14.60 12.87 -3.87
CA GLU A 153 13.16 13.09 -3.68
C GLU A 153 12.47 13.20 -5.04
N ALA A 154 11.71 12.17 -5.42
CA ALA A 154 10.84 12.20 -6.60
C ALA A 154 9.58 13.06 -6.33
N PRO A 155 8.99 13.69 -7.37
CA PRO A 155 7.75 14.42 -7.19
C PRO A 155 6.61 13.48 -6.78
N LEU A 156 5.72 13.98 -5.92
CA LEU A 156 4.46 13.32 -5.60
C LEU A 156 3.46 13.67 -6.68
N VAL A 157 2.88 12.66 -7.33
CA VAL A 157 1.80 12.85 -8.32
C VAL A 157 0.61 11.97 -7.95
N VAL A 158 -0.54 12.61 -7.75
CA VAL A 158 -1.83 11.94 -7.58
C VAL A 158 -2.74 12.35 -8.74
N LEU A 159 -3.02 11.42 -9.65
CA LEU A 159 -4.05 11.57 -10.68
C LEU A 159 -5.41 11.27 -10.06
N HIS A 160 -6.42 12.10 -10.30
CA HIS A 160 -7.75 11.93 -9.73
C HIS A 160 -8.90 12.34 -10.66
N ASP A 161 -10.10 11.89 -10.30
CA ASP A 161 -11.35 12.02 -11.05
C ASP A 161 -12.40 12.95 -10.40
N GLY A 162 -12.04 13.65 -9.31
CA GLY A 162 -12.94 14.55 -8.59
C GLY A 162 -12.29 15.89 -8.26
N ASP A 163 -12.94 16.66 -7.38
CA ASP A 163 -12.56 18.05 -7.10
C ASP A 163 -11.19 18.18 -6.41
N ASP A 164 -10.47 19.26 -6.74
CA ASP A 164 -9.13 19.54 -6.23
C ASP A 164 -9.12 19.73 -4.70
N ASP A 165 -10.18 20.30 -4.13
CA ASP A 165 -10.29 20.55 -2.69
C ASP A 165 -10.40 19.25 -1.88
N GLU A 166 -10.93 18.19 -2.49
CA GLU A 166 -11.12 16.90 -1.84
C GLU A 166 -9.91 15.97 -1.98
N VAL A 167 -8.99 16.23 -2.92
CA VAL A 167 -7.92 15.29 -3.29
C VAL A 167 -7.07 14.87 -2.10
N VAL A 168 -6.75 15.80 -1.19
CA VAL A 168 -5.93 15.54 0.00
C VAL A 168 -6.69 14.61 0.96
N ARG A 169 -7.96 14.93 1.26
CA ARG A 169 -8.82 14.15 2.15
C ARG A 169 -9.05 12.74 1.57
N ARG A 170 -9.42 12.64 0.29
CA ARG A 170 -9.62 11.37 -0.43
C ARG A 170 -8.34 10.54 -0.51
N SER A 171 -7.20 11.16 -0.80
CA SER A 171 -5.90 10.47 -0.83
C SER A 171 -5.50 9.91 0.54
N VAL A 172 -5.71 10.65 1.62
CA VAL A 172 -5.43 10.17 2.98
C VAL A 172 -6.39 9.06 3.40
N TRP A 173 -7.67 9.17 3.02
CA TRP A 173 -8.68 8.14 3.26
C TRP A 173 -8.37 6.84 2.51
N ALA A 174 -8.22 6.94 1.19
CA ALA A 174 -7.99 5.82 0.28
C ALA A 174 -6.58 5.24 0.39
N GLY A 175 -5.60 6.03 0.83
CA GLY A 175 -4.16 5.71 0.97
C GLY A 175 -3.84 4.61 2.00
N ARG A 176 -4.72 3.63 2.16
CA ARG A 176 -4.62 2.45 3.01
C ARG A 176 -4.92 1.22 2.15
N HIS A 177 -3.94 0.34 2.05
CA HIS A 177 -4.10 -0.93 1.36
C HIS A 177 -5.31 -1.71 1.89
N ASP A 178 -6.10 -2.31 1.00
CA ASP A 178 -7.27 -3.11 1.36
C ASP A 178 -6.91 -4.25 2.31
N ASN A 179 -5.80 -4.94 2.02
CA ASN A 179 -5.25 -5.97 2.88
C ASN A 179 -3.72 -5.95 2.84
N GLU A 180 -3.08 -5.42 3.87
CA GLU A 180 -1.61 -5.31 4.00
C GLU A 180 -0.92 -6.69 3.84
N TYR A 181 -1.59 -7.77 4.25
CA TYR A 181 -1.06 -9.14 4.21
C TYR A 181 -1.25 -9.84 2.87
N TRP A 182 -2.07 -9.30 1.97
CA TRP A 182 -2.25 -9.81 0.61
C TRP A 182 -1.54 -8.90 -0.38
N ASN A 183 -0.22 -9.09 -0.48
CA ASN A 183 0.67 -8.32 -1.35
C ASN A 183 1.49 -9.28 -2.25
N PRO A 184 2.18 -8.77 -3.30
CA PRO A 184 2.96 -9.62 -4.21
C PRO A 184 4.00 -10.49 -3.49
N THR A 185 4.66 -9.98 -2.44
CA THR A 185 5.61 -10.76 -1.64
C THR A 185 4.92 -11.96 -0.99
N THR A 186 3.73 -11.78 -0.41
CA THR A 186 2.95 -12.90 0.14
C THR A 186 2.61 -13.94 -0.94
N GLN A 187 2.18 -13.52 -2.13
CA GLN A 187 1.82 -14.43 -3.22
C GLN A 187 3.01 -15.28 -3.67
N VAL A 188 4.15 -14.63 -3.93
CA VAL A 188 5.40 -15.32 -4.29
C VAL A 188 5.86 -16.24 -3.16
N SER A 189 5.79 -15.77 -1.92
CA SER A 189 6.19 -16.53 -0.74
C SER A 189 5.34 -17.79 -0.54
N LEU A 190 4.01 -17.71 -0.71
CA LEU A 190 3.12 -18.85 -0.63
C LEU A 190 3.42 -19.88 -1.74
N ALA A 191 3.67 -19.42 -2.97
CA ALA A 191 4.01 -20.31 -4.09
C ALA A 191 5.34 -21.04 -3.86
N LEU A 192 6.39 -20.31 -3.47
CA LEU A 192 7.69 -20.90 -3.15
C LEU A 192 7.62 -21.83 -1.94
N GLY A 193 6.86 -21.45 -0.91
CA GLY A 193 6.62 -22.30 0.25
C GLY A 193 5.95 -23.62 -0.11
N ALA A 194 4.90 -23.58 -0.95
CA ALA A 194 4.23 -24.79 -1.42
C ALA A 194 5.16 -25.71 -2.23
N ALA A 195 5.98 -25.14 -3.12
CA ALA A 195 6.99 -25.88 -3.88
C ALA A 195 8.05 -26.51 -2.96
N ALA A 196 8.60 -25.74 -2.01
CA ALA A 196 9.58 -26.22 -1.05
C ALA A 196 9.02 -27.35 -0.17
N MET A 197 7.79 -27.20 0.33
CA MET A 197 7.12 -28.23 1.11
C MET A 197 6.93 -29.51 0.32
N SER A 198 6.52 -29.41 -0.95
CA SER A 198 6.33 -30.57 -1.82
C SER A 198 7.62 -31.37 -2.02
N ALA A 199 8.78 -30.70 -2.06
CA ALA A 199 10.08 -31.36 -2.13
C ALA A 199 10.52 -32.00 -0.80
N ILE A 200 10.21 -31.37 0.34
CA ILE A 200 10.62 -31.84 1.66
C ILE A 200 9.76 -33.02 2.13
N LEU A 201 8.46 -32.97 1.86
CA LEU A 201 7.46 -33.87 2.46
C LEU A 201 7.73 -35.37 2.25
N PRO A 202 8.14 -35.85 1.06
CA PRO A 202 8.45 -37.28 0.85
C PRO A 202 9.57 -37.78 1.77
N SER A 203 10.60 -36.97 2.01
CA SER A 203 11.69 -37.33 2.91
C SER A 203 11.27 -37.29 4.39
N ALA A 204 10.39 -36.34 4.74
CA ALA A 204 9.86 -36.18 6.09
C ALA A 204 8.83 -37.23 6.50
N LEU A 205 8.21 -37.91 5.53
CA LEU A 205 7.21 -38.97 5.76
C LEU A 205 7.76 -40.38 5.53
N SER A 206 9.09 -40.55 5.44
CA SER A 206 9.69 -41.88 5.36
C SER A 206 9.27 -42.75 6.57
N GLY A 207 9.05 -44.06 6.34
CA GLY A 207 8.29 -44.99 7.21
C GLY A 207 8.82 -45.28 8.62
N LYS A 208 9.67 -44.42 9.18
CA LYS A 208 10.19 -44.49 10.56
C LYS A 208 9.76 -43.30 11.44
N VAL A 209 8.90 -42.41 10.95
CA VAL A 209 8.48 -41.21 11.68
C VAL A 209 7.21 -41.50 12.51
N PRO A 210 7.16 -41.13 13.80
CA PRO A 210 5.95 -41.30 14.61
C PRO A 210 4.74 -40.60 13.98
N SER A 211 3.56 -41.22 14.04
CA SER A 211 2.34 -40.72 13.38
C SER A 211 1.97 -39.29 13.76
N LEU A 212 2.17 -38.89 15.03
CA LEU A 212 1.98 -37.52 15.49
C LEU A 212 2.90 -36.52 14.77
N VAL A 213 4.17 -36.87 14.59
CA VAL A 213 5.17 -36.01 13.94
C VAL A 213 4.86 -35.89 12.44
N GLY A 214 4.45 -36.99 11.80
CA GLY A 214 3.98 -36.97 10.41
C GLY A 214 2.75 -36.07 10.24
N ALA A 215 1.74 -36.24 11.10
CA ALA A 215 0.51 -35.44 11.09
C ALA A 215 0.77 -33.93 11.28
N LEU A 216 1.66 -33.57 12.22
CA LEU A 216 2.08 -32.18 12.43
C LEU A 216 2.80 -31.62 11.21
N THR A 217 3.72 -32.38 10.62
CA THR A 217 4.49 -31.96 9.44
C THR A 217 3.58 -31.67 8.26
N ILE A 218 2.64 -32.57 7.96
CA ILE A 218 1.65 -32.38 6.87
C ILE A 218 0.76 -31.17 7.17
N THR A 219 0.26 -31.03 8.40
CA THR A 219 -0.60 -29.91 8.80
C THR A 219 0.09 -28.56 8.61
N VAL A 220 1.37 -28.48 8.98
CA VAL A 220 2.18 -27.28 8.80
C VAL A 220 2.46 -27.01 7.32
N ALA A 221 2.79 -28.04 6.54
CA ALA A 221 3.06 -27.93 5.11
C ALA A 221 1.87 -27.39 4.31
N PHE A 222 0.67 -27.80 4.68
CA PHE A 222 -0.60 -27.38 4.07
C PHE A 222 -1.35 -26.31 4.88
N SER A 223 -0.68 -25.65 5.83
CA SER A 223 -1.31 -24.62 6.67
C SER A 223 -2.01 -23.49 5.91
N PRO A 224 -1.55 -23.02 4.72
CA PRO A 224 -2.29 -22.01 3.96
C PRO A 224 -3.69 -22.46 3.51
N ILE A 225 -3.87 -23.76 3.26
CA ILE A 225 -5.15 -24.35 2.84
C ILE A 225 -6.12 -24.44 4.02
N LEU A 226 -5.64 -24.42 5.27
CA LEU A 226 -6.51 -24.48 6.44
C LEU A 226 -7.51 -23.32 6.46
N ALA A 227 -7.20 -22.15 5.91
CA ALA A 227 -8.19 -21.05 5.83
C ALA A 227 -9.40 -21.38 4.93
N LEU A 228 -9.25 -22.33 4.00
CA LEU A 228 -10.27 -22.73 3.02
C LEU A 228 -11.12 -23.92 3.47
N LEU A 229 -10.73 -24.62 4.53
CA LEU A 229 -11.51 -25.72 5.10
C LEU A 229 -12.57 -25.19 6.08
N PRO A 230 -13.76 -25.79 6.21
CA PRO A 230 -14.68 -25.46 7.31
C PRO A 230 -14.14 -25.94 8.67
N PRO A 231 -14.21 -25.16 9.78
CA PRO A 231 -14.73 -23.79 9.97
C PRO A 231 -13.84 -22.60 9.55
N GLY A 232 -12.60 -22.83 9.10
CA GLY A 232 -11.69 -21.82 8.50
C GLY A 232 -12.35 -20.76 7.61
N VAL A 233 -13.23 -21.18 6.69
CA VAL A 233 -13.97 -20.26 5.80
C VAL A 233 -14.81 -19.25 6.58
N VAL A 234 -15.51 -19.70 7.64
CA VAL A 234 -16.30 -18.82 8.52
C VAL A 234 -15.37 -17.83 9.24
N GLY A 235 -14.26 -18.32 9.77
CA GLY A 235 -13.21 -17.49 10.36
C GLY A 235 -12.66 -16.44 9.40
N PHE A 236 -12.44 -16.81 8.13
CA PHE A 236 -11.97 -15.91 7.08
C PHE A 236 -12.99 -14.79 6.78
N PHE A 237 -14.29 -15.09 6.71
CA PHE A 237 -15.32 -14.07 6.52
C PHE A 237 -15.42 -13.12 7.72
N LEU A 238 -15.35 -13.64 8.95
CA LEU A 238 -15.30 -12.83 10.17
C LEU A 238 -14.05 -11.94 10.19
N TYR A 239 -12.89 -12.50 9.86
CA TYR A 239 -11.64 -11.75 9.68
C TYR A 239 -11.85 -10.60 8.69
N ARG A 240 -12.38 -10.87 7.49
CA ARG A 240 -12.59 -9.85 6.44
C ARG A 240 -13.55 -8.75 6.91
N ARG A 241 -14.62 -9.11 7.62
CA ARG A 241 -15.59 -8.16 8.20
C ARG A 241 -14.92 -7.22 9.21
N TYR A 242 -14.22 -7.79 10.20
CA TYR A 242 -13.55 -7.00 11.23
C TYR A 242 -12.38 -6.19 10.67
N TRP A 243 -11.66 -6.72 9.69
CA TRP A 243 -10.58 -6.01 9.01
C TRP A 243 -11.08 -4.76 8.26
N LYS A 244 -12.18 -4.89 7.49
CA LYS A 244 -12.84 -3.75 6.85
C LYS A 244 -13.24 -2.68 7.87
N ARG A 245 -13.81 -3.10 9.01
CA ARG A 245 -14.18 -2.19 10.11
C ARG A 245 -12.96 -1.50 10.73
N ALA A 246 -11.88 -2.25 10.97
CA ALA A 246 -10.63 -1.69 11.48
C ALA A 246 -10.04 -0.66 10.52
N ARG A 247 -10.05 -0.95 9.21
CA ARG A 247 -9.61 -0.02 8.17
C ARG A 247 -10.43 1.26 8.17
N TYR A 248 -11.77 1.15 8.20
CA TYR A 248 -12.67 2.30 8.29
C TYR A 248 -12.37 3.19 9.51
N CYS A 249 -12.25 2.59 10.70
CA CYS A 249 -11.92 3.34 11.93
C CYS A 249 -10.56 4.04 11.82
N ARG A 250 -9.56 3.39 11.21
CA ARG A 250 -8.23 3.99 11.01
C ARG A 250 -8.24 5.12 9.96
N ALA A 251 -9.06 5.00 8.92
CA ALA A 251 -9.24 6.03 7.90
C ALA A 251 -9.93 7.27 8.50
N ARG A 252 -11.03 7.08 9.24
CA ARG A 252 -11.71 8.15 10.00
C ARG A 252 -10.77 8.88 10.93
N ARG A 253 -9.99 8.14 11.73
CA ARG A 253 -8.99 8.75 12.62
C ARG A 253 -8.02 9.67 11.87
N ASP A 254 -7.58 9.27 10.67
CA ASP A 254 -6.59 10.02 9.91
C ASP A 254 -7.22 11.26 9.23
N THR A 255 -8.46 11.18 8.75
CA THR A 255 -9.17 12.35 8.20
C THR A 255 -9.52 13.37 9.28
N GLU A 256 -9.96 12.93 10.45
CA GLU A 256 -10.19 13.79 11.62
C GLU A 256 -8.90 14.49 12.09
N ALA A 257 -7.75 13.89 11.83
CA ALA A 257 -6.45 14.52 12.12
C ALA A 257 -6.11 15.66 11.14
N LEU A 258 -6.67 15.66 9.93
CA LEU A 258 -6.52 16.74 8.96
C LEU A 258 -7.42 17.93 9.28
N GLU A 259 -8.65 17.65 9.70
CA GLU A 259 -9.69 18.67 9.94
C GLU A 259 -9.54 19.39 11.29
N HIS A 260 -8.34 19.36 11.91
CA HIS A 260 -8.10 19.86 13.28
C HIS A 260 -9.08 19.27 14.33
N GLY A 261 -9.57 18.05 14.09
CA GLY A 261 -10.61 17.42 14.90
C GLY A 261 -10.21 17.16 16.35
N ASN A 262 -11.22 17.01 17.21
CA ASN A 262 -11.09 16.79 18.65
C ASN A 262 -10.21 15.56 18.97
N GLU A 263 -9.17 15.74 19.80
CA GLU A 263 -8.26 14.68 20.25
C GLU A 263 -9.00 13.49 20.91
N GLU A 264 -10.14 13.74 21.57
CA GLU A 264 -10.98 12.70 22.15
C GLU A 264 -11.58 11.77 21.08
N LEU A 265 -12.06 12.33 19.96
CA LEU A 265 -12.57 11.57 18.83
C LEU A 265 -11.47 10.73 18.20
N LYS A 266 -10.26 11.29 18.03
CA LYS A 266 -9.09 10.55 17.52
C LYS A 266 -8.75 9.35 18.41
N ARG A 267 -8.77 9.53 19.75
CA ARG A 267 -8.54 8.46 20.72
C ARG A 267 -9.63 7.40 20.64
N ALA A 268 -10.90 7.79 20.53
CA ALA A 268 -12.03 6.87 20.40
C ALA A 268 -11.91 6.00 19.13
N TRP A 269 -11.61 6.61 17.98
CA TRP A 269 -11.39 5.88 16.73
C TRP A 269 -10.18 4.95 16.79
N ARG A 270 -9.10 5.35 17.48
CA ARG A 270 -7.93 4.49 17.72
C ARG A 270 -8.30 3.25 18.54
N LYS A 271 -9.06 3.39 19.62
CA LYS A 271 -9.53 2.26 20.44
C LYS A 271 -10.41 1.31 19.60
N ARG A 272 -11.37 1.84 18.85
CA ARG A 272 -12.24 1.05 17.96
C ARG A 272 -11.46 0.31 16.87
N ALA A 273 -10.46 0.98 16.28
CA ALA A 273 -9.57 0.36 15.29
C ALA A 273 -8.78 -0.80 15.87
N TYR A 274 -8.22 -0.63 17.08
CA TYR A 274 -7.47 -1.68 17.76
C TYR A 274 -8.38 -2.88 18.09
N GLY A 275 -9.54 -2.64 18.68
CA GLY A 275 -10.50 -3.71 19.00
C GLY A 275 -10.98 -4.49 17.77
N ALA A 276 -11.22 -3.81 16.64
CA ALA A 276 -11.56 -4.49 15.39
C ALA A 276 -10.38 -5.28 14.81
N THR A 277 -9.14 -4.79 14.96
CA THR A 277 -7.93 -5.50 14.51
C THR A 277 -7.71 -6.77 15.34
N THR A 278 -7.81 -6.67 16.67
CA THR A 278 -7.67 -7.85 17.56
C THR A 278 -8.77 -8.87 17.30
N ALA A 279 -10.02 -8.44 17.14
CA ALA A 279 -11.12 -9.33 16.76
C ALA A 279 -10.86 -10.04 15.42
N SER A 280 -10.32 -9.34 14.41
CA SER A 280 -9.98 -9.95 13.13
C SER A 280 -8.88 -11.02 13.27
N ALA A 281 -7.84 -10.74 14.06
CA ALA A 281 -6.73 -11.65 14.29
C ALA A 281 -7.18 -12.90 15.07
N LEU A 282 -7.99 -12.72 16.12
CA LEU A 282 -8.54 -13.82 16.90
C LEU A 282 -9.47 -14.71 16.08
N ALA A 283 -10.32 -14.12 15.23
CA ALA A 283 -11.20 -14.87 14.35
C ALA A 283 -10.42 -15.77 13.37
N MET A 284 -9.35 -15.25 12.77
CA MET A 284 -8.50 -16.06 11.88
C MET A 284 -7.72 -17.12 12.66
N ALA A 285 -7.07 -16.74 13.76
CA ALA A 285 -6.22 -17.63 14.55
C ALA A 285 -7.02 -18.80 15.15
N SER A 286 -8.21 -18.53 15.69
CA SER A 286 -9.09 -19.57 16.23
C SER A 286 -9.55 -20.55 15.14
N ALA A 287 -9.94 -20.05 13.97
CA ALA A 287 -10.39 -20.90 12.88
C ALA A 287 -9.25 -21.77 12.30
N LEU A 288 -8.04 -21.21 12.17
CA LEU A 288 -6.85 -21.97 11.78
C LEU A 288 -6.46 -23.01 12.83
N ALA A 289 -6.54 -22.67 14.11
CA ALA A 289 -6.24 -23.59 15.20
C ALA A 289 -7.21 -24.78 15.24
N VAL A 290 -8.51 -24.52 15.07
CA VAL A 290 -9.53 -25.58 14.99
C VAL A 290 -9.28 -26.49 13.80
N ASN A 291 -9.04 -25.93 12.60
CA ASN A 291 -8.77 -26.73 11.40
C ASN A 291 -7.46 -27.51 11.52
N GLY A 292 -6.42 -26.90 12.09
CA GLY A 292 -5.15 -27.59 12.36
C GLY A 292 -5.35 -28.77 13.30
N TRP A 293 -6.11 -28.58 14.40
CA TRP A 293 -6.42 -29.65 15.33
C TRP A 293 -7.21 -30.79 14.69
N LEU A 294 -8.27 -30.46 13.93
CA LEU A 294 -9.09 -31.44 13.21
C LEU A 294 -8.24 -32.24 12.19
N LEU A 295 -7.36 -31.57 11.46
CA LEU A 295 -6.48 -32.21 10.49
C LEU A 295 -5.46 -33.13 11.17
N ILE A 296 -4.84 -32.69 12.26
CA ILE A 296 -3.92 -33.53 13.05
C ILE A 296 -4.65 -34.77 13.56
N PHE A 297 -5.85 -34.60 14.13
CA PHE A 297 -6.66 -35.70 14.65
C PHE A 297 -7.01 -36.71 13.54
N ALA A 298 -7.43 -36.22 12.38
CA ALA A 298 -7.74 -37.07 11.23
C ALA A 298 -6.49 -37.82 10.74
N LEU A 299 -5.38 -37.12 10.48
CA LEU A 299 -4.15 -37.71 9.97
C LEU A 299 -3.56 -38.76 10.92
N ARG A 300 -3.63 -38.55 12.24
CA ARG A 300 -3.17 -39.54 13.22
C ARG A 300 -3.92 -40.87 13.18
N ARG A 301 -5.13 -40.90 12.61
CA ARG A 301 -5.92 -42.13 12.45
C ARG A 301 -5.53 -42.91 11.18
N PHE A 302 -4.95 -42.22 10.19
CA PHE A 302 -4.59 -42.80 8.89
C PHE A 302 -3.08 -43.09 8.72
N LEU A 303 -2.24 -42.44 9.52
CA LEU A 303 -0.78 -42.67 9.60
C LEU A 303 -0.42 -43.63 10.72
#